data_AF-A0A8C5AIQ8-F1
#
_entry.id   AF-A0A8C5AIQ8-F1
#
_cell.length_a   1.000
_cell.length_b   1.000
_cell.length_c   1.000
_cell.angle_alpha   90.00
_cell.angle_beta   90.00
_cell.angle_gamma   90.00
#
_symmetry.space_group_name_H-M   'P 1'
#
loop_
_entity.id
_entity.type
_entity.pdbx_description
1 polymer ?
#
loop_
_entity_poly.entity_id
_entity_poly.type
_entity_poly.pdbx_seq_one_letter_code
_entity_poly.pdbx_strand_id
1 'polypeptide(L)'
;MEGQRCCKESIFHTTFRSLGVLCLLVFLSVALYPGLWSMGARLYAVITGTPVAGHNSVLLIGTPNEQVAQDIGRAIMERQMAASINILPRTWSLYYWKGEVQEATEIVMLVKTKTSKIQKLVDYVRSIHPYENPDVLSMAVGYTGASYVRWMDEAVPDD
;
A
#
# COMPACT_ATOMS: atom_id res chain seq x y z
N MET A 1 7.29 -60.85 -32.72
CA MET A 1 6.98 -60.28 -31.38
C MET A 1 7.27 -58.78 -31.31
N GLU A 2 7.59 -58.10 -32.42
CA GLU A 2 7.83 -56.63 -32.46
C GLU A 2 6.58 -55.74 -32.26
N GLY A 3 5.40 -56.17 -32.71
CA GLY A 3 4.21 -55.28 -32.76
C GLY A 3 3.70 -54.82 -31.39
N GLN A 4 3.93 -55.60 -30.32
CA GLN A 4 3.49 -55.25 -28.96
C GLN A 4 4.41 -54.27 -28.22
N ARG A 5 5.68 -54.11 -28.62
CA ARG A 5 6.60 -53.11 -28.03
C ARG A 5 6.29 -51.70 -28.52
N CYS A 6 6.06 -51.54 -29.83
CA CYS A 6 5.79 -50.24 -30.45
C CYS A 6 4.49 -49.60 -29.94
N CYS A 7 3.45 -50.41 -29.69
CA CYS A 7 2.18 -49.92 -29.18
C CYS A 7 2.28 -49.40 -27.72
N LYS A 8 3.11 -50.04 -26.87
CA LYS A 8 3.36 -49.59 -25.48
C LYS A 8 4.12 -48.27 -25.42
N GLU A 9 5.13 -48.08 -26.27
CA GLU A 9 5.90 -46.82 -26.32
C GLU A 9 5.05 -45.65 -26.85
N SER A 10 4.20 -45.89 -27.85
CA SER A 10 3.29 -44.86 -28.40
C SER A 10 2.23 -44.40 -27.39
N ILE A 11 1.66 -45.32 -26.61
CA ILE A 11 0.68 -45.01 -25.56
C ILE A 11 1.36 -44.25 -24.40
N PHE A 12 2.57 -44.65 -24.02
CA PHE A 12 3.34 -43.97 -22.96
C PHE A 12 3.69 -42.52 -23.36
N HIS A 13 4.12 -42.31 -24.61
CA HIS A 13 4.49 -40.99 -25.12
C HIS A 13 3.28 -40.06 -25.30
N THR A 14 2.13 -40.61 -25.70
CA THR A 14 0.87 -39.85 -25.82
C THR A 14 0.33 -39.48 -24.44
N THR A 15 0.32 -40.42 -23.49
CA THR A 15 -0.15 -40.17 -22.11
C THR A 15 0.75 -39.15 -21.38
N PHE A 16 2.07 -39.20 -21.60
CA PHE A 16 3.02 -38.22 -21.02
C PHE A 16 2.83 -36.81 -21.60
N ARG A 17 2.56 -36.68 -22.91
CA ARG A 17 2.22 -35.39 -23.54
C ARG A 17 0.89 -34.84 -23.03
N SER A 18 -0.12 -35.67 -22.88
CA SER A 18 -1.43 -35.28 -22.32
C SER A 18 -1.31 -34.80 -20.87
N LEU A 19 -0.53 -35.50 -20.05
CA LEU A 19 -0.29 -35.13 -18.65
C LEU A 19 0.51 -33.82 -18.55
N GLY A 20 1.50 -33.62 -19.44
CA GLY A 20 2.26 -32.38 -19.53
C GLY A 20 1.39 -31.16 -19.89
N VAL A 21 0.46 -31.31 -20.83
CA VAL A 21 -0.48 -30.25 -21.20
C VAL A 21 -1.45 -29.94 -20.06
N LEU A 22 -1.97 -30.96 -19.37
CA LEU A 22 -2.85 -30.76 -18.21
C LEU A 22 -2.14 -30.01 -17.07
N CYS A 23 -0.89 -30.41 -16.74
CA CYS A 23 -0.08 -29.72 -15.75
C CYS A 23 0.21 -28.27 -16.14
N LEU A 24 0.47 -27.99 -17.42
CA LEU A 24 0.68 -26.64 -17.92
C LEU A 24 -0.59 -25.79 -17.78
N LEU A 25 -1.77 -26.32 -18.13
CA LEU A 25 -3.04 -25.61 -18.00
C LEU A 25 -3.41 -25.32 -16.53
N VAL A 26 -3.17 -26.28 -15.62
CA VAL A 26 -3.35 -26.08 -14.18
C VAL A 26 -2.35 -25.06 -13.65
N PHE A 27 -1.08 -25.12 -14.07
CA PHE A 27 -0.08 -24.15 -13.67
C PHE A 27 -0.43 -22.74 -14.14
N LEU A 28 -0.85 -22.59 -15.40
CA LEU A 28 -1.28 -21.31 -15.95
C LEU A 28 -2.55 -20.78 -15.28
N SER A 29 -3.53 -21.63 -14.99
CA SER A 29 -4.74 -21.19 -14.29
C SER A 29 -4.44 -20.76 -12.86
N VAL A 30 -3.61 -21.50 -12.12
CA VAL A 30 -3.17 -21.14 -10.77
C VAL A 30 -2.31 -19.87 -10.79
N ALA A 31 -1.45 -19.69 -11.79
CA ALA A 31 -0.62 -18.49 -11.92
C ALA A 31 -1.44 -17.24 -12.27
N LEU A 32 -2.47 -17.37 -13.11
CA LEU A 32 -3.33 -16.26 -13.53
C LEU A 32 -4.45 -15.95 -12.53
N TYR A 33 -4.84 -16.92 -11.70
CA TYR A 33 -5.95 -16.80 -10.75
C TYR A 33 -5.81 -15.63 -9.77
N PRO A 34 -4.65 -15.37 -9.12
CA PRO A 34 -4.48 -14.22 -8.22
C PRO A 34 -4.72 -12.88 -8.93
N GLY A 35 -4.25 -12.75 -10.17
CA GLY A 35 -4.46 -11.56 -10.99
C GLY A 35 -5.93 -11.36 -11.32
N LEU A 36 -6.59 -12.39 -11.85
CA LEU A 36 -8.02 -12.36 -12.16
C LEU A 36 -8.89 -12.11 -10.93
N TRP A 37 -8.56 -12.72 -9.79
CA TRP A 37 -9.25 -12.49 -8.52
C TRP A 37 -9.12 -11.03 -8.06
N SER A 38 -7.91 -10.46 -8.15
CA SER A 38 -7.67 -9.06 -7.78
C SER A 38 -8.44 -8.08 -8.67
N MET A 39 -8.52 -8.36 -9.97
CA MET A 39 -9.30 -7.57 -10.92
C MET A 39 -10.80 -7.70 -10.67
N GLY A 40 -11.29 -8.91 -10.40
CA GLY A 40 -12.69 -9.17 -10.05
C GLY A 40 -13.11 -8.48 -8.77
N ALA A 41 -12.28 -8.50 -7.73
CA ALA A 41 -12.53 -7.79 -6.47
C ALA A 41 -12.57 -6.27 -6.68
N ARG A 42 -11.66 -5.71 -7.49
CA ARG A 42 -11.68 -4.29 -7.86
C ARG A 42 -12.93 -3.91 -8.65
N LEU A 43 -13.32 -4.72 -9.63
CA LEU A 43 -14.52 -4.48 -10.44
C LEU A 43 -15.79 -4.56 -9.59
N TYR A 44 -15.91 -5.58 -8.73
CA TYR A 44 -17.01 -5.71 -7.79
C TYR A 44 -17.10 -4.49 -6.86
N ALA A 45 -15.96 -4.02 -6.37
CA ALA A 45 -15.91 -2.84 -5.52
C ALA A 45 -16.37 -1.56 -6.24
N VAL A 46 -15.98 -1.39 -7.51
CA VAL A 46 -16.49 -0.29 -8.36
C VAL A 46 -18.01 -0.38 -8.54
N ILE A 47 -18.53 -1.58 -8.82
CA ILE A 47 -19.98 -1.79 -9.04
C ILE A 47 -20.79 -1.56 -7.76
N THR A 48 -20.29 -2.03 -6.63
CA THR A 48 -21.00 -1.97 -5.34
C THR A 48 -20.70 -0.72 -4.53
N GLY A 49 -19.76 0.12 -4.99
CA GLY A 49 -19.28 1.29 -4.26
C GLY A 49 -18.54 0.94 -2.97
N THR A 50 -18.08 -0.31 -2.83
CA THR A 50 -17.35 -0.71 -1.63
C THR A 50 -15.90 -0.21 -1.67
N PRO A 51 -15.35 0.24 -0.54
CA PRO A 51 -13.98 0.73 -0.46
C PRO A 51 -12.97 -0.38 -0.78
N VAL A 52 -12.05 -0.13 -1.70
CA VAL A 52 -10.95 -1.06 -1.99
C VAL A 52 -9.91 -0.90 -0.89
N ALA A 53 -9.51 -2.01 -0.25
CA ALA A 53 -8.43 -2.01 0.73
C ALA A 53 -7.16 -1.40 0.11
N GLY A 54 -6.52 -0.49 0.84
CA GLY A 54 -5.30 0.19 0.39
C GLY A 54 -5.52 1.33 -0.61
N HIS A 55 -6.76 1.76 -0.90
CA HIS A 55 -7.00 3.03 -1.64
C HIS A 55 -6.50 4.25 -0.86
N ASN A 56 -6.69 4.22 0.46
CA ASN A 56 -6.27 5.26 1.39
C ASN A 56 -5.18 4.74 2.32
N SER A 57 -4.37 5.67 2.82
CA SER A 57 -3.33 5.40 3.80
C SER A 57 -3.29 6.46 4.89
N VAL A 58 -2.81 6.06 6.06
CA VAL A 58 -2.48 6.97 7.16
C VAL A 58 -0.98 7.00 7.32
N LEU A 59 -0.40 8.20 7.33
CA LEU A 59 1.00 8.43 7.62
C LEU A 59 1.15 8.93 9.05
N LEU A 60 2.15 8.41 9.76
CA LEU A 60 2.67 8.96 11.00
C LEU A 60 3.92 9.76 10.67
N ILE A 61 3.95 11.02 11.07
CA ILE A 61 5.11 11.90 10.88
C ILE A 61 5.51 12.48 12.22
N GLY A 62 6.73 12.18 12.67
CA GLY A 62 7.32 12.75 13.88
C GLY A 62 7.93 14.13 13.61
N THR A 63 7.70 15.09 14.50
CA THR A 63 8.21 16.47 14.39
C THR A 63 8.72 16.97 15.75
N PRO A 64 9.70 17.90 15.78
CA PRO A 64 10.34 18.35 17.03
C PRO A 64 9.41 19.13 17.97
N ASN A 65 8.41 19.83 17.43
CA ASN A 65 7.52 20.68 18.21
C ASN A 65 6.22 20.98 17.44
N GLU A 66 5.26 21.57 18.16
CA GLU A 66 3.91 21.80 17.64
C GLU A 66 3.89 22.81 16.49
N GLN A 67 4.73 23.85 16.54
CA GLN A 67 4.80 24.84 15.48
C GLN A 67 5.23 24.19 14.16
N VAL A 68 6.28 23.36 14.18
CA VAL A 68 6.74 22.63 13.00
C VAL A 68 5.66 21.69 12.47
N ALA A 69 4.95 20.98 13.35
CA ALA A 69 3.83 20.12 12.95
C ALA A 69 2.72 20.91 12.25
N GLN A 70 2.37 22.08 12.77
CA GLN A 70 1.36 22.96 12.19
C GLN A 70 1.81 23.54 10.84
N ASP A 71 3.06 23.97 10.73
CA ASP A 71 3.61 24.55 9.50
C ASP A 71 3.67 23.51 8.38
N ILE A 72 4.21 22.32 8.66
CA ILE A 72 4.21 21.19 7.72
C ILE A 72 2.77 20.81 7.37
N GLY A 73 1.89 20.72 8.38
CA GLY A 73 0.50 20.36 8.19
C GLY A 73 -0.23 21.31 7.24
N ARG A 74 -0.07 22.63 7.43
CA ARG A 74 -0.63 23.64 6.52
C ARG A 74 -0.05 23.50 5.13
N ALA A 75 1.27 23.38 5.01
CA ALA A 75 1.95 23.30 3.71
C ALA A 75 1.49 22.10 2.86
N ILE A 76 1.28 20.93 3.46
CA ILE A 76 0.80 19.75 2.72
C ILE A 76 -0.70 19.83 2.39
N MET A 77 -1.50 20.46 3.25
CA MET A 77 -2.94 20.67 3.02
C MET A 77 -3.18 21.70 1.90
N GLU A 78 -2.43 22.80 1.88
CA GLU A 78 -2.49 23.83 0.83
C GLU A 78 -2.17 23.28 -0.55
N ARG A 79 -1.34 22.23 -0.60
CA ARG A 79 -0.97 21.51 -1.84
C ARG A 79 -1.89 20.34 -2.15
N GLN A 80 -2.97 20.15 -1.38
CA GLN A 80 -3.93 19.06 -1.54
C GLN A 80 -3.27 17.68 -1.55
N MET A 81 -2.18 17.51 -0.79
CA MET A 81 -1.48 16.23 -0.68
C MET A 81 -2.08 15.33 0.41
N ALA A 82 -2.84 15.91 1.33
CA ALA A 82 -3.54 15.20 2.40
C ALA A 82 -4.98 15.69 2.51
N ALA A 83 -5.88 14.79 2.89
CA ALA A 83 -7.29 15.11 3.08
C ALA A 83 -7.54 15.65 4.50
N SER A 84 -6.85 15.09 5.50
CA SER A 84 -6.91 15.56 6.88
C SER A 84 -5.65 15.21 7.66
N ILE A 85 -5.41 15.97 8.73
CA ILE A 85 -4.27 15.80 9.63
C ILE A 85 -4.77 15.94 11.06
N ASN A 86 -4.39 15.00 11.92
CA ASN A 86 -4.54 15.17 13.36
C ASN A 86 -3.16 15.36 13.97
N ILE A 87 -2.98 16.39 14.77
CA ILE A 87 -1.73 16.67 15.49
C ILE A 87 -1.92 16.17 16.93
N LEU A 88 -1.13 15.18 17.34
CA LEU A 88 -1.18 14.64 18.69
C LEU A 88 -0.20 15.41 19.57
N PRO A 89 -0.67 16.04 20.66
CA PRO A 89 0.19 16.85 21.50
C PRO A 89 1.15 15.97 22.32
N ARG A 90 2.38 16.47 22.49
CA ARG A 90 3.41 16.05 23.44
C ARG A 90 3.49 14.53 23.67
N THR A 91 4.13 13.84 22.75
CA THR A 91 4.49 12.41 22.89
C THR A 91 5.92 12.26 23.38
N TRP A 92 6.19 11.16 24.09
CA TRP A 92 7.54 10.74 24.46
C TRP A 92 8.07 9.76 23.44
N SER A 93 9.27 10.00 22.94
CA SER A 93 9.98 9.18 21.98
C SER A 93 11.21 8.60 22.67
N LEU A 94 11.25 7.27 22.82
CA LEU A 94 12.40 6.53 23.31
C LEU A 94 13.01 5.75 22.16
N TYR A 95 14.29 5.99 21.87
CA TYR A 95 14.97 5.39 20.72
C TYR A 95 16.42 5.09 21.03
N TYR A 96 17.03 4.18 20.27
CA TYR A 96 18.42 3.82 20.44
C TYR A 96 19.31 4.65 19.52
N TRP A 97 20.30 5.33 20.08
CA TRP A 97 21.25 6.14 19.32
C TRP A 97 22.63 6.09 19.94
N LYS A 98 23.65 5.85 19.11
CA LYS A 98 25.07 5.77 19.52
C LYS A 98 25.35 4.85 20.72
N GLY A 99 24.61 3.76 20.84
CA GLY A 99 24.83 2.77 21.92
C GLY A 99 24.00 3.01 23.18
N GLU A 100 23.19 4.07 23.22
CA GLU A 100 22.43 4.46 24.40
C GLU A 100 20.95 4.66 24.06
N VAL A 101 20.08 4.46 25.04
CA VAL A 101 18.67 4.85 24.95
C VAL A 101 18.59 6.36 25.14
N GLN A 102 18.03 7.04 24.16
CA GLN A 102 17.72 8.46 24.19
C GLN A 102 16.24 8.66 24.43
N GLU A 103 15.91 9.78 25.08
CA GLU A 103 14.53 10.22 25.30
C GLU A 103 14.37 11.62 24.73
N ALA A 104 13.29 11.84 23.98
CA ALA A 104 12.93 13.14 23.45
C ALA A 104 11.42 13.35 23.50
N THR A 105 11.00 14.61 23.58
CA THR A 105 9.60 14.97 23.35
C THR A 105 9.41 15.28 21.87
N GLU A 106 8.37 14.71 21.28
CA GLU A 106 8.00 14.93 19.89
C GLU A 106 6.52 15.22 19.75
N ILE A 107 6.14 15.65 18.56
CA ILE A 107 4.76 15.79 18.12
C ILE A 107 4.54 14.83 16.96
N VAL A 108 3.51 14.00 17.05
CA VAL A 108 3.15 13.04 16.00
C VAL A 108 1.95 13.55 15.21
N MET A 109 2.11 13.61 13.89
CA MET A 109 1.04 13.93 12.95
C MET A 109 0.46 12.63 12.37
N LEU A 110 -0.87 12.50 12.40
CA LEU A 110 -1.62 11.46 11.69
C LEU A 110 -2.23 12.04 10.42
N VAL A 111 -1.55 11.85 9.30
CA VAL A 111 -1.92 12.40 7.98
C VAL A 111 -2.70 11.36 7.19
N LYS A 112 -3.94 11.65 6.79
CA LYS A 112 -4.76 10.76 5.96
C LYS A 112 -4.74 11.25 4.52
N THR A 113 -4.40 10.34 3.60
CA THR A 113 -4.29 10.66 2.17
C THR A 113 -4.59 9.42 1.30
N LYS A 114 -4.64 9.62 -0.02
CA LYS A 114 -4.63 8.54 -1.00
C LYS A 114 -3.29 7.82 -1.00
N THR A 115 -3.32 6.50 -1.12
CA THR A 115 -2.09 5.70 -1.21
C THR A 115 -1.22 6.09 -2.41
N SER A 116 -1.83 6.56 -3.50
CA SER A 116 -1.11 7.06 -4.68
C SER A 116 -0.28 8.33 -4.44
N LYS A 117 -0.61 9.13 -3.40
CA LYS A 117 0.06 10.40 -3.10
C LYS A 117 1.21 10.29 -2.11
N ILE A 118 1.40 9.12 -1.48
CA ILE A 118 2.38 8.92 -0.40
C ILE A 118 3.77 9.39 -0.83
N GLN A 119 4.26 8.94 -1.98
CA GLN A 119 5.63 9.25 -2.40
C GLN A 119 5.85 10.76 -2.53
N LYS A 120 4.95 11.44 -3.25
CA LYS A 120 5.00 12.90 -3.44
C LYS A 120 4.90 13.66 -2.12
N LEU A 121 4.04 13.19 -1.21
CA LEU A 121 3.90 13.77 0.13
C LEU A 121 5.19 13.62 0.93
N VAL A 122 5.77 12.41 0.98
CA VAL A 122 7.00 12.12 1.72
C VAL A 122 8.16 12.97 1.19
N ASP A 123 8.32 13.06 -0.13
CA ASP A 123 9.39 13.85 -0.74
C ASP A 123 9.23 15.35 -0.43
N TYR A 124 8.00 15.85 -0.44
CA TYR A 124 7.74 17.23 -0.06
C TYR A 124 7.99 17.48 1.43
N VAL A 125 7.52 16.59 2.32
CA VAL A 125 7.79 16.69 3.77
C VAL A 125 9.29 16.71 4.02
N ARG A 126 10.06 15.80 3.42
CA ARG A 126 11.53 15.80 3.54
C ARG A 126 12.17 17.11 3.12
N SER A 127 11.63 17.79 2.10
CA SER A 127 12.17 19.07 1.62
C SER A 127 11.97 20.24 2.60
N ILE A 128 10.99 20.15 3.51
CA ILE A 128 10.65 21.23 4.46
C ILE A 128 10.87 20.85 5.91
N HIS A 129 11.15 19.57 6.20
CA HIS A 129 11.31 19.07 7.56
C HIS A 129 12.68 19.48 8.14
N PRO A 130 12.76 19.92 9.40
CA PRO A 130 14.03 20.37 10.01
C PRO A 130 15.06 19.25 10.21
N TYR A 131 14.61 18.01 10.40
CA TYR A 131 15.49 16.84 10.45
C TYR A 131 15.83 16.35 9.05
N GLU A 132 17.10 15.99 8.85
CA GLU A 132 17.60 15.39 7.59
C GLU A 132 16.90 14.07 7.26
N ASN A 133 16.61 13.26 8.28
CA ASN A 133 15.87 12.01 8.14
C ASN A 133 14.64 12.00 9.07
N PRO A 134 13.51 12.58 8.63
CA PRO A 134 12.28 12.56 9.44
C PRO A 134 11.73 11.15 9.58
N ASP A 135 11.17 10.85 10.75
CA ASP A 135 10.37 9.63 10.95
C ASP A 135 9.05 9.76 10.18
N VAL A 136 8.90 8.96 9.12
CA VAL A 136 7.68 8.91 8.29
C VAL A 136 7.30 7.46 8.03
N LEU A 137 6.18 7.03 8.60
CA LEU A 137 5.67 5.67 8.51
C LEU A 137 4.29 5.67 7.84
N SER A 138 4.03 4.78 6.89
CA SER A 138 2.73 4.68 6.21
C SER A 138 2.03 3.35 6.52
N MET A 139 0.74 3.41 6.77
CA MET A 139 -0.12 2.25 6.99
C MET A 139 -1.29 2.26 6.00
N ALA A 140 -1.44 1.17 5.25
CA ALA A 140 -2.57 1.00 4.34
C ALA A 140 -3.87 0.82 5.14
N VAL A 141 -4.92 1.54 4.74
CA VAL A 141 -6.22 1.43 5.38
C VAL A 141 -6.99 0.25 4.80
N GLY A 142 -7.35 -0.71 5.66
CA GLY A 142 -8.11 -1.89 5.26
C GLY A 142 -9.58 -1.60 4.90
N TYR A 143 -10.19 -0.60 5.54
CA TYR A 143 -11.55 -0.17 5.27
C TYR A 143 -11.74 1.32 5.53
N THR A 144 -12.49 1.99 4.67
CA THR A 144 -12.84 3.42 4.81
C THR A 144 -14.28 3.61 4.35
N GLY A 145 -15.18 4.18 5.13
CA GLY A 145 -16.58 4.34 4.67
C GLY A 145 -16.70 5.06 3.31
N ALA A 146 -17.61 4.59 2.44
CA ALA A 146 -17.70 5.04 1.04
C ALA A 146 -17.89 6.57 0.88
N SER A 147 -18.68 7.19 1.76
CA SER A 147 -18.84 8.65 1.78
C SER A 147 -17.55 9.38 2.13
N TYR A 148 -16.76 8.83 3.06
CA TYR A 148 -15.48 9.38 3.46
C TYR A 148 -14.40 9.19 2.37
N VAL A 149 -14.42 8.06 1.66
CA VAL A 149 -13.57 7.86 0.47
C VAL A 149 -13.84 8.94 -0.57
N ARG A 150 -15.12 9.16 -0.92
CA ARG A 150 -15.49 10.17 -1.91
C ARG A 150 -15.01 11.57 -1.50
N TRP A 151 -15.20 11.95 -0.23
CA TRP A 151 -14.70 13.21 0.28
C TRP A 151 -13.16 13.32 0.20
N MET A 152 -12.42 12.25 0.52
CA MET A 152 -10.97 12.26 0.37
C MET A 152 -10.53 12.34 -1.10
N ASP A 153 -11.27 11.71 -2.02
CA ASP A 153 -11.00 11.78 -3.45
C ASP A 153 -11.18 13.19 -4.01
N GLU A 154 -12.17 13.92 -3.52
CA GLU A 154 -12.41 15.33 -3.83
C GLU A 154 -11.37 16.26 -3.18
N ALA A 155 -11.00 16.00 -1.92
CA ALA A 155 -10.03 16.81 -1.17
C ALA A 155 -8.58 16.65 -1.68
N VAL A 156 -8.26 15.47 -2.24
CA VAL A 156 -6.93 15.10 -2.74
C VAL A 156 -7.09 14.64 -4.19
N PRO A 157 -7.18 15.55 -5.17
CA PRO A 157 -7.34 15.19 -6.58
C PRO A 157 -6.15 14.38 -7.10
N ASP A 158 -6.38 13.52 -8.09
CA ASP A 158 -5.28 12.91 -8.83
C ASP A 158 -4.52 13.99 -9.64
N ASP A 159 -3.23 13.77 -9.90
CA ASP A 159 -2.40 14.76 -10.63
C ASP A 159 -2.79 14.84 -12.12
#